data_AF-A0A354WAR5-F1
#
_entry.id   AF-A0A354WAR5-F1
#
_cell.length_a   1.000
_cell.length_b   1.000
_cell.length_c   1.000
_cell.angle_alpha   90.00
_cell.angle_beta   90.00
_cell.angle_gamma   90.00
#
_symmetry.space_group_name_H-M   'P 1'
#
loop_
_entity.id
_entity.type
_entity.pdbx_description
1 polymer ?
#
loop_
_entity_poly.entity_id
_entity_poly.type
_entity_poly.pdbx_seq_one_letter_code
_entity_poly.pdbx_strand_id
1 'polypeptide(L)'
;MIKQFFATTVSALCYSLIDYRFKSSAIPQHFPNNSVVNFVIQQQNRMPDYLQFPLFILTLIFDIWGLLGTGLFFHSQSPSMRQLQIESWKNSPLQICRDLIRFYESLVVLYWQSDYIN
;
A
#
# COMPACT_ATOMS: atom_id res chain seq x y z
N MET A 1 -8.74 2.58 -16.69
CA MET A 1 -7.53 3.39 -16.41
C MET A 1 -7.38 3.71 -14.93
N ILE A 2 -8.16 4.63 -14.35
CA ILE A 2 -7.92 5.12 -12.98
C ILE A 2 -7.96 4.02 -11.89
N LYS A 3 -8.93 3.09 -11.98
CA LYS A 3 -9.00 1.94 -11.06
C LYS A 3 -7.79 1.00 -11.16
N GLN A 4 -7.18 0.89 -12.35
CA GLN A 4 -5.98 0.07 -12.55
C GLN A 4 -4.76 0.76 -11.95
N PHE A 5 -4.60 2.07 -12.14
CA PHE A 5 -3.53 2.84 -11.47
C PHE A 5 -3.61 2.69 -9.95
N PHE A 6 -4.80 2.85 -9.39
CA PHE A 6 -5.05 2.62 -7.98
C PHE A 6 -4.62 1.21 -7.52
N ALA A 7 -5.04 0.16 -8.24
CA ALA A 7 -4.67 -1.21 -7.93
C ALA A 7 -3.15 -1.44 -8.01
N THR A 8 -2.46 -0.85 -8.99
CA THR A 8 -1.01 -0.93 -9.13
C THR A 8 -0.28 -0.21 -7.99
N THR A 9 -0.76 0.96 -7.57
CA THR A 9 -0.21 1.69 -6.42
C THR A 9 -0.44 0.93 -5.11
N VAL A 10 -1.65 0.40 -4.88
CA VAL A 10 -1.94 -0.43 -3.70
C VAL A 10 -1.08 -1.69 -3.71
N SER A 11 -0.91 -2.34 -4.86
CA SER A 11 -0.02 -3.49 -5.02
C SER A 11 1.41 -3.13 -4.63
N ALA A 12 1.97 -2.08 -5.22
CA ALA A 12 3.31 -1.60 -4.90
C ALA A 12 3.47 -1.26 -3.41
N LEU A 13 2.45 -0.66 -2.80
CA LEU A 13 2.45 -0.28 -1.40
C LEU A 13 2.42 -1.52 -0.50
N CYS A 14 1.56 -2.51 -0.78
CA CYS A 14 1.51 -3.78 -0.06
C CYS A 14 2.85 -4.52 -0.13
N TYR A 15 3.43 -4.64 -1.33
CA TYR A 15 4.74 -5.28 -1.51
C TYR A 15 5.83 -4.58 -0.72
N SER A 16 5.90 -3.25 -0.75
CA SER A 16 6.88 -2.49 0.03
C SER A 16 6.68 -2.62 1.53
N LEU A 17 5.44 -2.72 2.01
CA LEU A 17 5.13 -2.91 3.43
C LEU A 17 5.45 -4.32 3.92
N ILE A 18 5.19 -5.34 3.09
CA ILE A 18 5.57 -6.73 3.37
C ILE A 18 7.10 -6.83 3.44
N ASP A 19 7.80 -6.31 2.44
CA ASP A 19 9.27 -6.32 2.38
C ASP A 19 9.91 -5.61 3.57
N TYR A 20 9.33 -4.48 4.00
CA TYR A 20 9.79 -3.73 5.16
C TYR A 20 9.56 -4.49 6.49
N ARG A 21 8.37 -5.07 6.71
CA ARG A 21 8.03 -5.74 7.99
C ARG A 21 8.55 -7.17 8.10
N PHE A 22 8.53 -7.93 7.00
CA PHE A 22 8.88 -9.35 6.96
C PHE A 22 10.27 -9.62 6.40
N LYS A 23 11.18 -8.63 6.50
CA LYS A 23 12.58 -8.60 6.03
C LYS A 23 13.45 -9.85 6.30
N SER A 24 12.93 -10.84 7.04
CA SER A 24 13.64 -12.04 7.51
C SER A 24 12.91 -13.37 7.28
N SER A 25 11.67 -13.38 6.78
CA SER A 25 11.00 -14.62 6.38
C SER A 25 11.19 -14.76 4.88
N ALA A 26 11.82 -15.84 4.42
CA ALA A 26 12.00 -16.14 3.00
C ALA A 26 10.67 -15.98 2.27
N ILE A 27 10.46 -14.81 1.68
CA ILE A 27 9.32 -14.50 0.82
C ILE A 27 9.51 -15.44 -0.36
N PRO A 28 8.64 -16.43 -0.59
CA PRO A 28 8.73 -17.20 -1.81
C PRO A 28 8.63 -16.19 -2.94
N GLN A 29 9.64 -16.14 -3.81
CA GLN A 29 9.68 -15.26 -4.99
C GLN A 29 8.47 -15.47 -5.92
N HIS A 30 7.64 -16.49 -5.64
CA HIS A 30 6.27 -16.65 -6.09
C HIS A 30 5.31 -16.50 -4.91
N PHE A 31 4.86 -15.27 -4.61
CA PHE A 31 3.52 -15.10 -4.05
C PHE A 31 2.57 -15.41 -5.20
N PRO A 32 1.81 -16.52 -5.18
CA PRO A 32 0.87 -16.79 -6.24
C PRO A 32 -0.22 -15.72 -6.17
N ASN A 33 -0.12 -14.75 -7.07
CA ASN A 33 -1.19 -13.91 -7.59
C ASN A 33 -1.97 -13.07 -6.58
N ASN A 34 -1.45 -11.88 -6.24
CA ASN A 34 -2.27 -10.75 -5.79
C ASN A 34 -3.23 -10.99 -4.60
N SER A 35 -3.12 -12.06 -3.81
CA SER A 35 -4.13 -12.39 -2.78
C SER A 35 -4.25 -11.33 -1.69
N VAL A 36 -3.12 -10.80 -1.19
CA VAL A 36 -3.09 -9.66 -0.26
C VAL A 36 -3.74 -8.43 -0.90
N VAL A 37 -3.38 -8.13 -2.14
CA VAL A 37 -3.87 -6.95 -2.88
C VAL A 37 -5.36 -7.08 -3.15
N ASN A 38 -5.82 -8.26 -3.55
CA ASN A 38 -7.23 -8.60 -3.78
C ASN A 38 -8.01 -8.54 -2.48
N PHE A 39 -7.42 -8.97 -1.35
CA PHE A 39 -8.03 -8.82 -0.04
C PHE A 39 -8.18 -7.34 0.33
N VAL A 40 -7.12 -6.55 0.20
CA VAL A 40 -7.17 -5.09 0.46
C VAL A 40 -8.21 -4.40 -0.43
N ILE A 41 -8.23 -4.72 -1.73
CA ILE A 41 -9.22 -4.20 -2.68
C ILE A 41 -10.63 -4.67 -2.30
N GLN A 42 -10.82 -5.92 -1.88
CA GLN A 42 -12.12 -6.40 -1.41
C GLN A 42 -12.56 -5.69 -0.14
N GLN A 43 -11.68 -5.50 0.83
CA GLN A 43 -12.00 -4.75 2.05
C GLN A 43 -12.40 -3.32 1.70
N GLN A 44 -11.69 -2.69 0.78
CA GLN A 44 -11.98 -1.34 0.34
C GLN A 44 -13.27 -1.24 -0.49
N ASN A 45 -13.62 -2.26 -1.28
CA ASN A 45 -14.92 -2.34 -1.96
C ASN A 45 -16.08 -2.67 -1.02
N ARG A 46 -15.81 -3.28 0.14
CA ARG A 46 -16.80 -3.47 1.21
C ARG A 46 -17.02 -2.20 2.03
N MET A 47 -16.17 -1.18 1.87
CA MET A 47 -16.35 0.08 2.57
C MET A 47 -17.48 0.90 1.95
N PRO A 48 -18.20 1.68 2.78
CA PRO A 48 -19.17 2.63 2.28
C PRO A 48 -18.55 3.65 1.31
N ASP A 49 -19.32 4.10 0.32
CA ASP A 49 -18.83 5.00 -0.74
C ASP A 49 -18.15 6.27 -0.20
N TYR A 50 -18.62 6.77 0.95
CA TYR A 50 -18.06 7.95 1.62
C TYR A 50 -16.65 7.73 2.20
N LEU A 51 -16.20 6.49 2.41
CA LEU A 51 -14.85 6.12 2.83
C LEU A 51 -13.99 5.66 1.64
N GLN A 52 -14.61 5.05 0.63
CA GLN A 52 -13.92 4.63 -0.58
C GLN A 52 -13.34 5.83 -1.33
N PHE A 53 -14.11 6.91 -1.47
CA PHE A 53 -13.69 8.13 -2.16
C PHE A 53 -12.47 8.84 -1.53
N PRO A 54 -12.44 9.13 -0.21
CA PRO A 54 -11.27 9.74 0.40
C PRO A 54 -10.04 8.83 0.37
N LEU A 55 -10.18 7.51 0.55
CA LEU A 55 -9.05 6.58 0.37
C LEU A 55 -8.50 6.60 -1.05
N PHE A 56 -9.39 6.69 -2.03
CA PHE A 56 -9.03 6.79 -3.44
C PHE A 56 -8.25 8.09 -3.71
N ILE A 57 -8.76 9.24 -3.22
CA ILE A 57 -8.05 10.52 -3.32
C ILE A 57 -6.69 10.47 -2.62
N LEU A 58 -6.63 9.91 -1.41
CA LEU A 58 -5.38 9.82 -0.65
C LEU A 58 -4.34 8.97 -1.37
N THR A 59 -4.76 7.90 -2.01
CA THR A 59 -3.87 7.02 -2.77
C THR A 59 -3.36 7.72 -4.05
N LEU A 60 -4.19 8.56 -4.68
CA LEU A 60 -3.74 9.43 -5.77
C LEU A 60 -2.75 10.49 -5.29
N ILE A 61 -3.03 11.16 -4.18
CA ILE A 61 -2.10 12.13 -3.58
C ILE A 61 -0.76 11.44 -3.29
N PHE A 62 -0.80 10.22 -2.78
CA PHE A 62 0.40 9.43 -2.52
C PHE A 62 1.20 9.12 -3.79
N ASP A 63 0.54 8.71 -4.88
CA ASP A 63 1.21 8.43 -6.15
C ASP A 63 1.82 9.70 -6.79
N ILE A 64 1.09 10.82 -6.73
CA ILE A 64 1.55 12.15 -7.19
C ILE A 64 2.69 12.68 -6.31
N TRP A 65 2.66 12.43 -5.01
CA TRP A 65 3.75 12.83 -4.11
C TRP A 65 5.06 12.15 -4.47
N GLY A 66 4.99 10.91 -4.97
CA GLY A 66 6.16 10.22 -5.52
C GLY A 66 6.74 10.94 -6.73
N LEU A 67 5.88 11.44 -7.62
CA LEU A 67 6.28 12.27 -8.75
C LEU A 67 6.95 13.57 -8.30
N LEU A 68 6.40 14.25 -7.29
CA LEU A 68 6.95 15.50 -6.76
C LEU A 68 8.29 15.32 -6.04
N GLY A 69 8.48 14.20 -5.33
CA GLY A 69 9.71 13.93 -4.58
C GLY A 69 10.85 13.34 -5.43
N THR A 70 10.52 12.48 -6.40
CA THR A 70 11.52 11.66 -7.11
C THR A 70 11.45 11.77 -8.63
N GLY A 71 10.45 12.47 -9.18
CA GLY A 71 10.18 12.58 -10.61
C GLY A 71 9.48 11.35 -11.22
N LEU A 72 9.21 10.31 -10.44
CA LEU A 72 8.57 9.06 -10.87
C LEU A 72 7.37 8.73 -9.99
N PHE A 73 6.31 8.21 -10.60
CA PHE A 73 5.17 7.68 -9.86
C PHE A 73 5.62 6.58 -8.88
N PHE A 74 4.96 6.50 -7.73
CA PHE A 74 5.31 5.54 -6.68
C PHE A 74 5.35 4.10 -7.19
N HIS A 75 4.39 3.74 -8.06
CA HIS A 75 4.34 2.41 -8.67
C HIS A 75 5.51 2.10 -9.62
N SER A 76 6.24 3.11 -10.12
CA SER A 76 7.41 2.93 -10.99
C SER A 76 8.74 3.16 -10.27
N GLN A 77 8.72 3.60 -9.01
CA GLN A 77 9.93 3.80 -8.22
C GLN A 77 10.61 2.48 -7.84
N SER A 78 11.92 2.55 -7.62
CA SER A 78 12.70 1.44 -7.06
C SER A 78 12.25 1.10 -5.62
N PRO A 79 12.42 -0.15 -5.17
CA PRO A 79 11.99 -0.57 -3.82
C PRO A 79 12.55 0.30 -2.69
N SER A 80 13.81 0.75 -2.82
CA SER A 80 14.45 1.66 -1.84
C SER A 80 13.78 3.03 -1.78
N MET A 81 13.42 3.62 -2.93
CA MET A 81 12.76 4.92 -2.99
C MET A 81 11.32 4.84 -2.47
N ARG A 82 10.62 3.75 -2.75
CA ARG A 82 9.29 3.48 -2.17
C ARG A 82 9.34 3.44 -0.65
N GLN A 83 10.35 2.78 -0.08
CA GLN A 83 10.54 2.73 1.38
C GLN A 83 10.80 4.12 1.98
N LEU A 84 11.64 4.94 1.34
CA LEU A 84 11.89 6.32 1.79
C LEU A 84 10.61 7.16 1.78
N GLN A 85 9.76 7.00 0.76
CA GLN A 85 8.48 7.71 0.70
C GLN A 85 7.51 7.23 1.78
N ILE A 86 7.41 5.92 2.02
CA ILE A 86 6.59 5.36 3.11
C ILE A 86 7.06 5.88 4.47
N GLU A 87 8.37 5.87 4.73
CA GLU A 87 8.94 6.39 5.97
C GLU A 87 8.72 7.90 6.11
N SER A 88 8.83 8.67 5.03
CA SER A 88 8.51 10.10 5.03
C SER A 88 7.04 10.35 5.41
N TRP A 89 6.11 9.57 4.88
CA TRP A 89 4.68 9.70 5.19
C TRP A 89 4.34 9.21 6.60
N LYS A 90 5.01 8.16 7.07
CA LYS A 90 4.89 7.65 8.44
C LYS A 90 5.41 8.64 9.49
N ASN A 91 6.46 9.39 9.15
CA ASN A 91 7.03 10.43 10.00
C ASN A 91 6.46 11.84 9.71
N SER A 92 5.53 11.96 8.76
CA SER A 92 4.93 13.24 8.38
C SER A 92 4.12 13.83 9.56
N PRO A 93 4.12 15.16 9.74
CA PRO A 93 3.28 15.81 10.75
C PRO A 93 1.77 15.66 10.46
N LEU A 94 1.40 15.37 9.20
CA LEU A 94 0.02 15.17 8.79
C LEU A 94 -0.54 13.84 9.30
N GLN A 95 -1.52 13.88 10.19
CA GLN A 95 -2.15 12.69 10.77
C GLN A 95 -2.75 11.77 9.71
N ILE A 96 -3.38 12.34 8.68
CA ILE A 96 -4.02 11.58 7.59
C ILE A 96 -2.99 10.74 6.82
N CYS A 97 -1.78 11.27 6.59
CA CYS A 97 -0.71 10.52 5.92
C CYS A 97 -0.28 9.31 6.76
N ARG A 98 -0.08 9.52 8.07
CA ARG A 98 0.30 8.44 9.00
C ARG A 98 -0.79 7.38 9.11
N ASP A 99 -2.04 7.82 9.20
CA ASP A 99 -3.20 6.93 9.33
C ASP A 99 -3.43 6.14 8.04
N LEU A 100 -3.16 6.70 6.86
CA LEU A 100 -3.19 5.97 5.59
C LEU A 100 -2.17 4.81 5.59
N ILE A 101 -0.92 5.09 5.95
CA ILE A 101 0.13 4.06 6.02
C ILE A 101 -0.23 3.00 7.06
N ARG A 102 -0.67 3.41 8.26
CA ARG A 102 -1.12 2.50 9.31
C ARG A 102 -2.32 1.65 8.88
N PHE A 103 -3.26 2.23 8.15
CA PHE A 103 -4.43 1.52 7.66
C PHE A 103 -4.05 0.39 6.70
N TYR A 104 -3.25 0.69 5.67
CA TYR A 104 -2.77 -0.34 4.74
C TYR A 104 -1.88 -1.37 5.46
N GLU A 105 -1.05 -0.92 6.39
CA GLU A 105 -0.23 -1.77 7.22
C GLU A 105 -1.06 -2.75 8.06
N SER A 106 -2.13 -2.28 8.72
CA SER A 106 -3.05 -3.12 9.47
C SER A 106 -3.73 -4.15 8.58
N LEU A 107 -4.15 -3.78 7.36
CA LEU A 107 -4.76 -4.74 6.44
C LEU A 107 -3.79 -5.83 5.99
N VAL A 108 -2.54 -5.46 5.70
CA VAL A 108 -1.49 -6.43 5.33
C VAL A 108 -1.23 -7.41 6.48
N VAL A 109 -1.16 -6.92 7.72
CA VAL A 109 -1.00 -7.77 8.91
C VAL A 109 -2.20 -8.66 9.11
N LEU A 110 -3.42 -8.13 9.00
CA LEU A 110 -4.65 -8.90 9.15
C LEU A 110 -4.71 -10.02 8.12
N TYR A 111 -4.34 -9.75 6.87
CA TYR A 111 -4.23 -10.78 5.85
C TYR A 111 -3.18 -11.83 6.25
N TRP A 112 -1.96 -11.41 6.61
CA TRP A 112 -0.89 -12.34 6.97
C TRP A 112 -1.27 -13.25 8.16
N GLN A 113 -1.93 -12.67 9.16
CA GLN A 113 -2.41 -13.40 10.31
C GLN A 113 -3.58 -14.33 9.96
N SER A 114 -4.46 -13.93 9.03
CA SER A 114 -5.53 -14.78 8.52
C SER A 114 -5.00 -15.94 7.67
N ASP A 115 -3.92 -15.74 6.92
CA ASP A 115 -3.25 -16.77 6.11
C ASP A 115 -2.58 -17.81 7.01
N TYR A 116 -2.00 -17.39 8.13
CA TYR A 116 -1.38 -18.27 9.13
C TYR A 116 -2.36 -19.13 9.95
N ILE A 117 -3.66 -18.80 9.93
CA ILE A 117 -4.70 -19.51 10.70
C ILE A 117 -5.42 -20.58 9.84
N ASN A 118 -5.18 -20.61 8.53
CA ASN A 118 -5.64 -21.67 7.62
C ASN A 118 -4.53 -22.69 7.32
#